data_AF-A0A7S2JFD4-F1
#
_entry.id   AF-A0A7S2JFD4-F1
#
_cell.length_a   1.000
_cell.length_b   1.000
_cell.length_c   1.000
_cell.angle_alpha   90.00
_cell.angle_beta   90.00
_cell.angle_gamma   90.00
#
_symmetry.space_group_name_H-M   'P 1'
#
loop_
_entity.id
_entity.type
_entity.pdbx_description
1 polymer ?
#
loop_
_entity_poly.entity_id
_entity_poly.type
_entity_poly.pdbx_seq_one_letter_code
_entity_poly.pdbx_strand_id
1 'polypeptide(L)'
;EDHLAKFAHPFDPDYAAACRARGHEPVQPSLNGLFEWVDTDHSGKVSRAELEAAMPLLSELRGEEMRLSEEAWKALDDDGNGAVNFSEFASWGGPRLGLPLGVEHLFRSGSKNSVTEQPGCG
;
A
#
# COMPACT_ATOMS: atom_id res chain seq x y z
N GLU A 1 21.27 -2.93 15.69
CA GLU A 1 21.09 -2.70 14.24
C GLU A 1 19.63 -2.30 14.07
N ASP A 2 19.45 -1.07 13.60
CA ASP A 2 18.28 -0.21 13.85
C ASP A 2 17.15 -0.60 12.88
N HIS A 3 16.35 -1.60 13.26
CA HIS A 3 15.07 -1.83 12.60
C HIS A 3 14.20 -0.60 12.87
N LEU A 4 13.77 0.04 11.79
CA LEU A 4 13.21 1.38 11.66
C LEU A 4 11.85 1.58 12.37
N ALA A 5 11.74 1.24 13.65
CA ALA A 5 10.53 1.32 14.46
C ALA A 5 10.19 2.74 14.96
N LYS A 6 10.58 3.82 14.27
CA LYS A 6 10.49 5.19 14.83
C LYS A 6 9.58 6.20 14.14
N PHE A 7 9.06 5.92 12.96
CA PHE A 7 8.21 6.89 12.30
C PHE A 7 6.99 6.17 11.81
N ALA A 8 5.89 6.43 12.51
CA ALA A 8 4.59 5.92 12.19
C ALA A 8 4.33 5.97 10.67
N HIS A 9 3.53 5.02 10.18
CA HIS A 9 3.23 4.87 8.77
C HIS A 9 1.80 5.29 8.48
N PRO A 10 1.45 5.75 7.27
CA PRO A 10 0.09 6.17 6.91
C PRO A 10 -1.06 5.19 7.22
N PHE A 11 -0.71 3.94 7.52
CA PHE A 11 -1.63 2.87 7.87
C PHE A 11 -1.71 2.57 9.38
N ASP A 12 -0.80 3.10 10.20
CA ASP A 12 -0.79 2.93 11.65
C ASP A 12 -1.84 3.84 12.32
N PRO A 13 -2.58 3.37 13.33
CA PRO A 13 -3.55 4.19 14.06
C PRO A 13 -2.89 5.40 14.75
N ASP A 14 -1.62 5.31 15.11
CA ASP A 14 -0.86 6.41 15.72
C ASP A 14 -0.25 7.36 14.68
N TYR A 15 -0.29 7.06 13.38
CA TYR A 15 0.35 7.92 12.38
C TYR A 15 -0.24 9.30 12.24
N ALA A 16 -1.55 9.39 12.21
CA ALA A 16 -2.22 10.69 12.20
C ALA A 16 -1.83 11.50 13.45
N ALA A 17 -1.68 10.83 14.60
CA ALA A 17 -1.25 11.46 15.84
C ALA A 17 0.23 11.86 15.80
N ALA A 18 1.12 11.00 15.29
CA ALA A 18 2.56 11.23 15.17
C ALA A 18 2.91 12.32 14.14
N CYS A 19 2.23 12.34 12.99
CA CYS A 19 2.33 13.40 11.99
C CYS A 19 1.88 14.73 12.60
N ARG A 20 0.73 14.75 13.27
CA ARG A 20 0.21 15.95 13.94
C ARG A 20 1.12 16.43 15.07
N ALA A 21 1.72 15.51 15.84
CA ALA A 21 2.66 15.82 16.91
C ALA A 21 3.97 16.42 16.38
N ARG A 22 4.36 16.06 15.15
CA ARG A 22 5.56 16.59 14.48
C ARG A 22 5.26 17.74 13.51
N GLY A 23 4.00 18.17 13.39
CA GLY A 23 3.60 19.26 12.48
C GLY A 23 3.64 18.90 10.99
N HIS A 24 3.67 17.60 10.66
CA HIS A 24 3.59 17.11 9.29
C HIS A 24 2.14 16.74 8.95
N GLU A 25 1.70 17.04 7.73
CA GLU A 25 0.44 16.51 7.22
C GLU A 25 0.56 14.99 7.04
N PRO A 26 -0.42 14.21 7.52
CA PRO A 26 -0.43 12.77 7.29
C PRO A 26 -0.54 12.52 5.78
N VAL A 27 0.42 11.77 5.25
CA VAL A 27 0.43 11.39 3.83
C VAL A 27 -0.68 10.37 3.60
N GLN A 28 -1.32 10.45 2.43
CA GLN A 28 -2.39 9.54 2.08
C GLN A 28 -1.83 8.13 1.83
N PRO A 29 -2.50 7.07 2.32
CA PRO A 29 -2.11 5.71 2.03
C PRO A 29 -2.04 5.48 0.52
N SER A 30 -0.90 4.99 0.04
CA SER A 30 -0.61 4.78 -1.38
C SER A 30 0.06 3.43 -1.58
N LEU A 31 -0.04 2.86 -2.78
CA LEU A 31 0.61 1.57 -3.09
C LEU A 31 2.12 1.62 -2.88
N ASN A 32 2.77 2.74 -3.22
CA ASN A 32 4.21 2.92 -2.96
C ASN A 32 4.54 2.88 -1.46
N GLY A 33 3.79 3.60 -0.63
CA GLY A 33 4.00 3.58 0.81
C GLY A 33 3.71 2.22 1.45
N LEU A 34 2.75 1.48 0.91
CA LEU A 34 2.48 0.11 1.32
C LEU A 34 3.60 -0.85 0.89
N PHE A 35 4.15 -0.67 -0.30
CA PHE A 35 5.27 -1.46 -0.80
C PHE A 35 6.55 -1.24 0.01
N GLU A 36 6.91 0.02 0.29
CA GLU A 36 8.04 0.35 1.16
C GLU A 36 7.86 -0.17 2.58
N TRP A 37 6.61 -0.33 3.03
CA TRP A 37 6.32 -0.90 4.34
C TRP A 37 6.52 -2.43 4.36
N VAL A 38 6.11 -3.10 3.28
CA VAL A 38 6.27 -4.55 3.13
C VAL A 38 7.76 -4.90 2.92
N ASP A 39 8.48 -4.10 2.13
CA ASP A 39 9.89 -4.27 1.81
C ASP A 39 10.78 -3.79 2.96
N THR A 40 10.93 -4.66 3.97
CA THR A 40 11.68 -4.36 5.20
C THR A 40 13.19 -4.29 4.97
N ASP A 41 13.69 -4.97 3.94
CA ASP A 41 15.09 -4.97 3.54
C ASP A 41 15.42 -3.81 2.57
N HIS A 42 14.41 -3.06 2.12
CA HIS A 42 14.55 -2.03 1.08
C HIS A 42 15.24 -2.56 -0.18
N SER A 43 14.96 -3.81 -0.53
CA SER A 43 15.56 -4.48 -1.68
C SER A 43 14.94 -4.00 -3.01
N GLY A 44 13.81 -3.29 -2.95
CA GLY A 44 12.99 -2.90 -4.09
C GLY A 44 12.10 -4.04 -4.60
N LYS A 45 12.03 -5.15 -3.87
CA LYS A 45 11.25 -6.35 -4.16
C LYS A 45 10.68 -6.91 -2.87
N VAL A 46 9.51 -7.52 -2.95
CA VAL A 46 8.84 -8.11 -1.81
C VAL A 46 8.94 -9.62 -1.90
N SER A 47 9.65 -10.23 -0.96
CA SER A 47 9.73 -11.69 -0.86
C SER A 47 8.45 -12.28 -0.29
N ARG A 48 8.23 -13.59 -0.50
CA ARG A 48 7.05 -14.29 0.04
C ARG A 48 6.90 -14.11 1.55
N ALA A 49 7.98 -14.23 2.29
CA ALA A 49 7.98 -14.07 3.75
C ALA A 49 7.57 -12.65 4.19
N GLU A 50 8.04 -11.63 3.48
CA GLU A 50 7.72 -10.23 3.76
C GLU A 50 6.25 -9.91 3.46
N LEU A 51 5.75 -10.39 2.31
CA LEU A 51 4.35 -10.22 1.96
C LEU A 51 3.42 -10.99 2.92
N GLU A 52 3.84 -12.17 3.39
CA GLU A 52 3.09 -12.97 4.35
C GLU A 52 3.00 -12.26 5.71
N ALA A 53 4.08 -11.62 6.14
CA ALA A 53 4.08 -10.76 7.33
C ALA A 53 3.17 -9.54 7.16
N ALA A 54 3.00 -9.04 5.93
CA ALA A 54 2.14 -7.90 5.61
C ALA A 54 0.66 -8.22 5.35
N MET A 55 0.30 -9.50 5.18
CA MET A 55 -1.09 -9.95 4.99
C MET A 55 -2.12 -9.46 6.01
N PRO A 56 -1.86 -9.50 7.34
CA PRO A 56 -2.82 -8.98 8.31
C PRO A 56 -3.13 -7.50 8.08
N LEU A 57 -2.13 -6.70 7.74
CA LEU A 57 -2.31 -5.28 7.44
C LEU A 57 -3.16 -5.08 6.17
N LEU A 58 -2.84 -5.82 5.11
CA LEU A 58 -3.63 -5.81 3.88
C LEU A 58 -5.09 -6.18 4.13
N SER A 59 -5.32 -7.10 5.06
CA SER A 59 -6.66 -7.52 5.46
C SER A 59 -7.42 -6.41 6.18
N GLU A 60 -6.77 -5.70 7.09
CA GLU A 60 -7.35 -4.54 7.79
C GLU A 60 -7.66 -3.39 6.82
N LEU A 61 -6.74 -3.12 5.88
CA LEU A 61 -6.91 -2.11 4.82
C LEU A 61 -8.13 -2.35 3.94
N ARG A 62 -8.36 -3.60 3.57
CA ARG A 62 -9.50 -4.02 2.75
C ARG A 62 -10.77 -4.23 3.57
N GLY A 63 -10.66 -4.39 4.88
CA GLY A 63 -11.73 -4.86 5.75
C GLY A 63 -12.15 -6.31 5.46
N GLU A 64 -11.30 -7.10 4.80
CA GLU A 64 -11.55 -8.49 4.43
C GLU A 64 -10.31 -9.33 4.68
N GLU A 65 -10.48 -10.57 5.16
CA GLU A 65 -9.36 -11.51 5.36
C GLU A 65 -8.65 -11.78 4.04
N MET A 66 -7.46 -11.21 3.86
CA MET A 66 -6.56 -11.50 2.77
C MET A 66 -5.58 -12.58 3.20
N ARG A 67 -5.60 -13.71 2.50
CA ARG A 67 -4.64 -14.80 2.68
C ARG A 67 -3.71 -14.89 1.48
N LEU A 68 -2.43 -15.00 1.79
CA LEU A 68 -1.37 -15.28 0.82
C LEU A 68 -1.31 -16.79 0.57
N SER A 69 -2.30 -17.28 -0.17
CA SER A 69 -2.27 -18.65 -0.68
C SER A 69 -1.19 -18.80 -1.74
N GLU A 70 -0.67 -20.00 -1.95
CA GLU A 70 0.28 -20.28 -3.05
C GLU A 70 -0.27 -19.88 -4.42
N GLU A 71 -1.59 -19.96 -4.60
CA GLU A 71 -2.29 -19.51 -5.80
C GLU A 71 -2.24 -17.99 -5.95
N ALA A 72 -2.45 -17.26 -4.84
CA ALA A 72 -2.35 -15.80 -4.82
C ALA A 72 -0.91 -15.34 -5.03
N TRP A 73 0.05 -16.05 -4.43
CA TRP A 73 1.47 -15.84 -4.65
C TRP A 73 1.84 -16.03 -6.11
N LYS A 74 1.45 -17.16 -6.72
CA LYS A 74 1.68 -17.41 -8.15
C LYS A 74 1.02 -16.38 -9.06
N ALA A 75 -0.14 -15.87 -8.68
CA ALA A 75 -0.82 -14.81 -9.43
C ALA A 75 -0.13 -13.43 -9.29
N LEU A 76 0.68 -13.25 -8.24
CA LEU A 76 1.50 -12.07 -7.99
C LEU A 76 2.90 -12.18 -8.60
N ASP A 77 3.53 -13.37 -8.53
CA ASP A 77 4.86 -13.72 -9.02
C ASP A 77 4.73 -14.49 -10.35
N ASP A 78 4.32 -13.78 -11.41
CA ASP A 78 4.15 -14.37 -12.76
C ASP A 78 5.50 -14.73 -13.40
N ASP A 79 6.55 -13.95 -13.11
CA ASP A 79 7.92 -14.20 -13.55
C ASP A 79 8.56 -15.41 -12.82
N GLY A 80 7.98 -15.82 -11.68
CA GLY A 80 8.44 -16.96 -10.91
C GLY A 80 9.82 -16.78 -10.29
N ASN A 81 10.21 -15.53 -9.99
CA ASN A 81 11.52 -15.23 -9.40
C ASN A 81 11.52 -15.42 -7.87
N GLY A 82 10.35 -15.63 -7.26
CA GLY A 82 10.22 -15.76 -5.81
C GLY A 82 10.19 -14.43 -5.06
N ALA A 83 10.08 -13.32 -5.79
CA ALA A 83 9.85 -11.99 -5.24
C ALA A 83 8.96 -11.14 -6.17
N VAL A 84 8.10 -10.35 -5.57
CA VAL A 84 7.13 -9.48 -6.25
C VAL A 84 7.72 -8.09 -6.37
N ASN A 85 7.83 -7.58 -7.59
CA ASN A 85 8.28 -6.21 -7.83
C ASN A 85 7.12 -5.21 -7.62
N PHE A 86 7.45 -3.93 -7.45
CA PHE A 86 6.44 -2.88 -7.27
C PHE A 86 5.36 -2.88 -8.36
N SER A 87 5.72 -3.13 -9.62
CA SER A 87 4.76 -3.14 -10.73
C SER A 87 3.77 -4.29 -10.62
N GLU A 88 4.20 -5.47 -10.18
CA GLU A 88 3.34 -6.65 -9.97
C GLU A 88 2.42 -6.43 -8.77
N PHE A 89 2.99 -5.91 -7.68
CA PHE A 89 2.25 -5.54 -6.48
C PHE A 89 1.20 -4.46 -6.79
N ALA A 90 1.53 -3.45 -7.59
CA ALA A 90 0.61 -2.40 -7.99
C ALA A 90 -0.48 -2.90 -8.94
N SER A 91 -0.15 -3.80 -9.87
CA SER A 91 -1.13 -4.40 -10.78
C SER A 91 -2.14 -5.29 -10.05
N TRP A 92 -1.69 -6.01 -9.03
CA TRP A 92 -2.53 -6.85 -8.19
C TRP A 92 -3.30 -6.04 -7.13
N GLY A 93 -2.59 -5.17 -6.41
CA GLY A 93 -3.09 -4.38 -5.28
C GLY A 93 -3.91 -3.17 -5.70
N GLY A 94 -3.62 -2.53 -6.84
CA GLY A 94 -4.37 -1.38 -7.35
C GLY A 94 -5.86 -1.62 -7.51
N PRO A 95 -6.30 -2.58 -8.34
CA PRO A 95 -7.73 -2.88 -8.49
C PRO A 95 -8.36 -3.51 -7.24
N ARG A 96 -7.55 -4.12 -6.34
CA ARG A 96 -8.06 -4.79 -5.13
C ARG A 96 -8.21 -3.87 -3.93
N LEU A 97 -7.29 -2.93 -3.75
CA LEU A 97 -7.22 -1.99 -2.62
C LEU A 97 -7.83 -0.63 -2.97
N GLY A 98 -7.97 -0.31 -4.26
CA GLY A 98 -8.48 1.00 -4.70
C GLY A 98 -7.57 2.17 -4.31
N LEU A 99 -6.31 1.90 -3.96
CA LEU A 99 -5.35 2.91 -3.55
C LEU A 99 -4.71 3.59 -4.77
N PRO A 100 -4.47 4.91 -4.71
CA PRO A 100 -3.68 5.57 -5.72
C PRO A 100 -2.25 5.01 -5.72
N LEU A 101 -1.65 4.94 -6.91
CA LEU A 101 -0.25 4.49 -7.09
C LEU A 101 0.76 5.37 -6.33
N GLY A 102 0.36 6.57 -5.87
CA GLY A 102 1.25 7.55 -5.25
C GLY A 102 2.05 8.39 -6.27
N VAL A 103 1.81 8.20 -7.57
CA VAL A 103 2.44 8.96 -8.67
C VAL A 103 1.74 10.29 -8.97
N GLU A 104 0.98 10.83 -8.02
CA GLU A 104 0.10 12.00 -8.23
C GLU A 104 0.88 13.25 -8.70
N HIS A 105 2.18 13.33 -8.42
CA HIS A 105 3.03 14.42 -8.93
C HIS A 105 3.42 14.30 -10.42
N LEU A 106 3.33 13.11 -11.02
CA LEU A 106 3.64 12.89 -12.44
C LEU A 106 2.50 13.31 -13.37
N PHE A 107 1.27 13.43 -12.86
CA PHE A 107 0.08 13.81 -13.63
C PHE A 107 -0.37 15.27 -13.38
N ARG A 108 0.55 16.18 -13.08
CA ARG A 108 0.25 17.63 -13.16
C ARG A 108 0.24 18.12 -14.61
N SER A 109 -0.56 17.48 -15.46
CA SER A 109 -1.02 18.06 -16.72
C SER A 109 -2.16 17.22 -17.30
N GLY A 110 -3.39 17.74 -17.21
CA GLY A 110 -4.49 17.32 -18.08
C GLY A 110 -5.70 16.69 -17.39
N SER A 111 -6.80 17.44 -17.40
CA SER A 111 -8.20 17.00 -17.32
C SER A 111 -8.80 16.71 -15.94
N LYS A 112 -9.56 17.72 -15.50
CA LYS A 112 -10.73 17.60 -14.62
C LYS A 112 -11.58 16.39 -15.03
N ASN A 113 -11.88 15.50 -14.10
CA ASN A 113 -13.13 14.73 -14.11
C ASN A 113 -13.73 14.78 -12.70
N SER A 114 -14.70 15.69 -12.57
CA SER A 114 -15.79 15.65 -11.61
C SER A 114 -16.73 14.49 -11.98
N VAL A 115 -17.48 13.99 -10.98
CA VAL A 115 -18.58 12.98 -10.99
C VAL A 115 -18.10 11.66 -10.39
N THR A 116 -18.69 11.07 -9.35
CA THR A 116 -19.84 11.31 -8.44
C THR A 116 -19.62 10.32 -7.29
N GLU A 117 -20.04 10.54 -6.05
CA GLU A 117 -21.32 10.01 -5.56
C GLU A 117 -21.58 10.63 -4.17
N GLN A 118 -22.66 11.41 -4.07
CA GLN A 118 -23.25 11.83 -2.80
C GLN A 118 -24.39 10.85 -2.46
N PRO A 119 -24.43 10.22 -1.28
CA PRO A 119 -25.69 9.70 -0.77
C PRO A 119 -26.51 10.88 -0.22
N GLY A 120 -27.74 11.01 -0.71
CA GLY A 120 -28.62 12.14 -0.47
C GLY A 120 -28.97 12.41 1.00
N CYS A 121 -29.11 13.69 1.31
CA CYS A 121 -29.93 14.16 2.43
C CYS A 121 -31.21 14.77 1.84
N GLY A 122 -32.36 14.26 2.29
CA GLY A 122 -33.65 14.93 2.15
C GLY A 122 -33.86 15.98 3.23
#